data_AF-A0A8J5K0D3-F1
#
_entry.id   AF-A0A8J5K0D3-F1
#
_cell.length_a   1.000
_cell.length_b   1.000
_cell.length_c   1.000
_cell.angle_alpha   90.00
_cell.angle_beta   90.00
_cell.angle_gamma   90.00
#
_symmetry.space_group_name_H-M   'P 1'
#
loop_
_entity.id
_entity.type
_entity.pdbx_description
1 polymer ?
#
loop_
_entity_poly.entity_id
_entity_poly.type
_entity_poly.pdbx_seq_one_letter_code
_entity_poly.pdbx_strand_id
1 'polypeptide(L)'
;MHAVYDASEQQEVQQERIPAHHGNYAANGVAVATILFACYIAEQNLPFTTAGHLVDLMKRMFPDSVIAQGMNMKRTKCTEVVRTLGRCVTED
;
A
#
# COMPACT_ATOMS: atom_id res chain seq x y z
N MET A 1 -51.51 15.55 -6.21
CA MET A 1 -50.77 14.41 -5.64
C MET A 1 -49.50 14.29 -6.47
N HIS A 2 -48.43 14.93 -5.99
CA HIS A 2 -47.20 15.20 -6.74
C HIS A 2 -46.33 13.95 -6.85
N ALA A 3 -45.62 13.86 -7.97
CA ALA A 3 -44.90 12.69 -8.46
C ALA A 3 -43.88 12.12 -7.46
N VAL A 4 -43.88 10.80 -7.41
CA VAL A 4 -42.79 9.93 -6.95
C VAL A 4 -41.58 10.18 -7.85
N TYR A 5 -40.41 10.47 -7.29
CA TYR A 5 -39.05 10.16 -7.79
C TYR A 5 -38.07 11.05 -7.02
N ASP A 6 -37.36 10.48 -6.06
CA ASP A 6 -35.95 10.82 -5.87
C ASP A 6 -35.22 9.52 -5.51
N ALA A 7 -34.70 8.91 -6.56
CA ALA A 7 -33.94 7.69 -6.51
C ALA A 7 -32.53 8.05 -6.07
N SER A 8 -32.22 7.72 -4.82
CA SER A 8 -30.91 7.30 -4.33
C SER A 8 -29.77 7.42 -5.36
N GLU A 9 -29.08 8.56 -5.38
CA GLU A 9 -27.72 8.63 -5.92
C GLU A 9 -26.78 7.90 -4.96
N GLN A 10 -26.77 6.58 -5.08
CA GLN A 10 -25.62 5.79 -4.65
C GLN A 10 -24.54 6.01 -5.71
N GLN A 11 -23.67 6.98 -5.46
CA GLN A 11 -22.41 7.10 -6.19
C GLN A 11 -21.60 5.83 -5.90
N GLU A 12 -21.70 4.85 -6.79
CA GLU A 12 -20.76 3.74 -6.88
C GLU A 12 -19.38 4.33 -7.16
N VAL A 13 -18.56 4.40 -6.11
CA VAL A 13 -17.12 4.60 -6.25
C VAL A 13 -16.61 3.40 -7.05
N GLN A 14 -16.53 3.55 -8.37
CA GLN A 14 -15.83 2.61 -9.23
C GLN A 14 -14.36 2.65 -8.82
N GLN A 15 -13.99 1.74 -7.94
CA GLN A 15 -12.61 1.43 -7.66
C GLN A 15 -12.01 0.94 -8.98
N GLU A 16 -11.25 1.82 -9.63
CA GLU A 16 -10.57 1.55 -10.90
C GLU A 16 -9.76 0.25 -10.73
N ARG A 17 -10.29 -0.84 -11.29
CA ARG A 17 -9.65 -2.16 -11.21
C ARG A 17 -8.39 -2.08 -12.04
N ILE A 18 -7.26 -1.88 -11.36
CA ILE A 18 -5.92 -1.90 -11.94
C ILE A 18 -5.81 -3.21 -12.74
N PRO A 19 -5.56 -3.16 -14.07
CA PRO A 19 -5.53 -4.35 -14.90
C PRO A 19 -4.41 -5.29 -14.44
N ALA A 20 -4.75 -6.55 -14.17
CA ALA A 20 -3.81 -7.59 -13.78
C ALA A 20 -2.87 -7.93 -14.94
N HIS A 21 -1.75 -7.21 -15.03
CA HIS A 21 -0.73 -7.45 -16.04
C HIS A 21 0.07 -8.71 -15.64
N HIS A 22 0.05 -9.75 -16.49
CA HIS A 22 0.59 -11.09 -16.18
C HIS A 22 2.05 -11.25 -16.64
N GLY A 23 3.00 -10.56 -16.00
CA GLY A 23 4.43 -10.68 -16.35
C GLY A 23 5.38 -10.38 -15.19
N ASN A 24 5.90 -11.40 -14.51
CA ASN A 24 6.98 -11.31 -13.50
C ASN A 24 6.90 -10.16 -12.47
N TYR A 25 5.69 -9.66 -12.16
CA TYR A 25 5.47 -8.53 -11.25
C TYR A 25 5.66 -8.87 -9.78
N ALA A 26 5.75 -10.14 -9.40
CA ALA A 26 5.78 -10.50 -7.99
C ALA A 26 7.01 -9.92 -7.28
N ALA A 27 8.21 -10.05 -7.85
CA ALA A 27 9.44 -9.54 -7.23
C ALA A 27 9.51 -7.99 -7.26
N ASN A 28 9.29 -7.39 -8.43
CA ASN A 28 9.33 -5.93 -8.57
C ASN A 28 8.16 -5.25 -7.84
N GLY A 29 6.98 -5.85 -7.85
CA GLY A 29 5.78 -5.35 -7.17
C GLY A 29 5.92 -5.38 -5.66
N VAL A 30 6.54 -6.42 -5.08
CA VAL A 30 6.87 -6.45 -3.65
C VAL A 30 7.86 -5.35 -3.29
N ALA A 31 8.87 -5.10 -4.12
CA ALA A 31 9.84 -4.03 -3.89
C ALA A 31 9.17 -2.64 -3.94
N VAL A 32 8.37 -2.37 -4.97
CA VAL A 32 7.60 -1.13 -5.11
C VAL A 32 6.64 -0.93 -3.94
N ALA A 33 5.86 -1.95 -3.58
CA ALA A 33 4.94 -1.88 -2.45
C ALA A 33 5.68 -1.62 -1.12
N THR A 34 6.85 -2.23 -0.94
CA THR A 34 7.73 -2.01 0.23
C THR A 34 8.21 -0.56 0.31
N ILE A 35 8.57 0.05 -0.81
CA ILE A 35 8.99 1.46 -0.88
C ILE A 35 7.81 2.38 -0.58
N LEU A 36 6.68 2.21 -1.27
CA LEU A 36 5.47 3.01 -1.04
C LEU A 36 5.00 2.94 0.42
N PHE A 37 5.02 1.74 1.00
CA PHE A 37 4.69 1.55 2.40
C PHE A 37 5.65 2.28 3.34
N ALA A 38 6.96 2.24 3.06
CA ALA A 38 7.95 2.97 3.85
C ALA A 38 7.76 4.50 3.76
N CYS A 39 7.45 5.02 2.56
CA CYS A 39 7.10 6.42 2.36
C CYS A 39 5.87 6.80 3.18
N TYR A 40 4.80 6.01 3.11
CA TYR A 40 3.58 6.26 3.89
C TYR A 40 3.86 6.32 5.40
N ILE A 41 4.60 5.36 5.94
CA ILE A 41 4.97 5.36 7.37
C ILE A 41 5.75 6.63 7.74
N ALA A 42 6.68 7.07 6.88
CA ALA A 42 7.47 8.26 7.10
C ALA A 42 6.63 9.56 6.98
N GLU A 43 5.80 9.68 5.95
CA GLU A 43 4.92 10.84 5.70
C GLU A 43 3.91 11.05 6.82
N GLN A 44 3.34 9.96 7.35
CA GLN A 44 2.39 10.01 8.45
C GLN A 44 3.07 10.11 9.82
N ASN A 45 4.40 10.20 9.86
CA ASN A 45 5.22 10.21 11.09
C ASN A 45 4.87 9.06 12.05
N LEU A 46 4.60 7.88 11.50
CA LEU A 46 4.23 6.70 12.27
C LEU A 46 5.49 6.01 12.85
N PRO A 47 5.41 5.45 14.07
CA PRO A 47 6.52 4.67 14.61
C PRO A 47 6.88 3.49 13.69
N PHE A 48 8.16 3.34 13.35
CA PHE A 48 8.63 2.23 12.51
C PHE A 48 8.42 0.85 13.14
N THR A 49 8.13 0.77 14.44
CA THR A 49 7.69 -0.46 15.11
C THR A 49 6.36 -0.96 14.57
N THR A 50 5.46 -0.06 14.17
CA THR A 50 4.12 -0.38 13.63
C THR A 50 4.20 -1.04 12.25
N ALA A 51 5.28 -0.81 11.49
CA ALA A 51 5.49 -1.39 10.16
C ALA A 51 5.29 -2.92 10.14
N GLY A 52 5.82 -3.63 11.14
CA GLY A 52 5.69 -5.09 11.22
C GLY A 52 4.25 -5.54 11.43
N HIS A 53 3.58 -4.97 12.43
CA HIS A 53 2.19 -5.30 12.74
C HIS A 53 1.25 -4.99 11.56
N LEU A 54 1.50 -3.89 10.85
CA LEU A 54 0.68 -3.48 9.72
C LEU A 54 0.91 -4.38 8.50
N VAL A 55 2.14 -4.84 8.24
CA VAL A 55 2.39 -5.87 7.21
C VAL A 55 1.72 -7.19 7.56
N ASP A 56 1.79 -7.63 8.82
CA ASP A 56 1.11 -8.86 9.26
C ASP A 56 -0.41 -8.75 9.10
N LEU A 57 -0.98 -7.57 9.38
CA LEU A 57 -2.39 -7.29 9.15
C LEU A 57 -2.75 -7.31 7.66
N MET A 58 -1.96 -6.64 6.80
CA MET A 58 -2.19 -6.64 5.35
C MET A 58 -2.18 -8.06 4.76
N LYS A 59 -1.31 -8.94 5.25
CA LYS A 59 -1.30 -10.36 4.81
C LYS A 59 -2.57 -11.10 5.19
N ARG A 60 -3.17 -10.77 6.34
CA ARG A 60 -4.44 -11.37 6.77
C ARG A 60 -5.64 -10.79 6.03
N MET A 61 -5.59 -9.49 5.72
CA MET A 61 -6.63 -8.80 4.95
C MET A 61 -6.64 -9.24 3.49
N PHE A 62 -5.47 -9.52 2.91
CA PHE A 62 -5.30 -9.83 1.49
C PHE A 62 -4.56 -11.18 1.30
N PRO A 63 -5.20 -12.31 1.63
CA PRO A 63 -4.57 -13.64 1.54
C PRO A 63 -4.24 -14.07 0.11
N ASP A 64 -4.98 -13.56 -0.88
CA ASP A 64 -4.86 -13.82 -2.31
C ASP A 64 -3.79 -12.97 -3.01
N SER A 65 -3.41 -11.84 -2.42
CA SER A 65 -2.43 -10.92 -3.00
C SER A 65 -1.00 -11.45 -2.84
N VAL A 66 -0.41 -11.93 -3.92
CA VAL A 66 1.00 -12.37 -3.98
C VAL A 66 1.95 -11.25 -3.50
N ILE A 67 1.64 -9.99 -3.80
CA ILE A 67 2.42 -8.84 -3.34
C ILE A 67 2.33 -8.70 -1.83
N ALA A 68 1.12 -8.67 -1.26
CA ALA A 68 0.94 -8.55 0.18
C ALA A 68 1.60 -9.71 0.94
N GLN A 69 1.45 -10.95 0.44
CA GLN A 69 2.10 -12.12 1.02
C GLN A 69 3.63 -12.05 0.93
N GLY A 70 4.16 -11.52 -0.17
CA GLY A 70 5.60 -11.32 -0.39
C GLY A 70 6.21 -10.17 0.41
N MET A 71 5.41 -9.21 0.91
CA MET A 71 5.92 -8.12 1.73
C MET A 71 6.53 -8.65 3.03
N ASN A 72 7.74 -8.22 3.33
CA ASN A 72 8.38 -8.47 4.62
C ASN A 72 9.04 -7.18 5.07
N MET A 73 8.41 -6.51 6.04
CA MET A 73 8.88 -5.27 6.61
C MET A 73 8.81 -5.35 8.12
N LYS A 74 9.92 -5.04 8.79
CA LYS A 74 10.00 -4.83 10.23
C LYS A 74 10.70 -3.50 10.49
N ARG A 75 10.78 -3.09 11.76
CA ARG A 75 11.40 -1.82 12.18
C ARG A 75 12.72 -1.52 11.48
N THR A 76 13.72 -2.40 11.59
CA THR A 76 15.07 -2.16 11.06
C THR A 76 15.08 -1.97 9.55
N LYS A 77 14.37 -2.82 8.81
CA LYS A 77 14.26 -2.73 7.35
C LYS A 77 13.53 -1.46 6.92
N CYS A 78 12.44 -1.09 7.62
CA CYS A 78 11.70 0.13 7.34
C CYS A 78 12.60 1.36 7.54
N THR A 79 13.33 1.42 8.66
CA THR A 79 14.31 2.49 8.91
C THR A 79 15.39 2.57 7.84
N GLU A 80 15.93 1.43 7.41
CA GLU A 80 16.97 1.37 6.38
C GLU A 80 16.48 1.84 5.02
N VAL A 81 15.27 1.42 4.61
CA VAL A 81 14.62 1.85 3.37
C VAL A 81 14.40 3.36 3.41
N VAL A 82 13.76 3.89 4.46
CA VAL A 82 13.52 5.34 4.60
C VAL A 82 14.82 6.14 4.58
N ARG A 83 15.87 5.69 5.28
CA ARG A 83 17.18 6.33 5.24
C ARG A 83 17.80 6.34 3.84
N THR A 84 17.65 5.26 3.10
CA THR A 84 18.19 5.13 1.74
C THR A 84 17.44 6.05 0.79
N LEU A 85 16.11 6.09 0.87
CA LEU A 85 15.29 7.02 0.11
C LEU A 85 15.65 8.47 0.43
N GLY A 86 15.83 8.80 1.71
CA GLY A 86 16.26 10.13 2.13
C GLY A 86 17.57 10.56 1.47
N ARG A 87 18.59 9.67 1.44
CA ARG A 87 19.86 9.97 0.75
C ARG A 87 19.65 10.24 -0.74
N CYS A 88 18.90 9.39 -1.44
CA CYS A 88 18.64 9.57 -2.88
C CYS A 88 17.90 10.87 -3.23
N VAL A 89 17.11 11.43 -2.29
CA VAL A 89 16.38 12.69 -2.49
C VAL A 89 17.24 13.91 -2.14
N THR A 90 18.19 13.77 -1.22
CA THR A 90 19.04 14.89 -0.77
C THR A 90 20.39 14.98 -1.48
N GLU A 91 20.73 14.00 -2.32
CA GLU A 91 21.91 14.04 -3.20
C GLU A 91 21.65 14.99 -4.38
N ASP A 92 21.64 16.29 -4.09
CA ASP A 92 21.80 17.41 -5.04
C ASP A 92 23.03 18.24 -4.63
#